data_AF-A0A948RDX3-F1
#
_entry.id   AF-A0A948RDX3-F1
#
_cell.length_a   1.000
_cell.length_b   1.000
_cell.length_c   1.000
_cell.angle_alpha   90.00
_cell.angle_beta   90.00
_cell.angle_gamma   90.00
#
_symmetry.space_group_name_H-M   'P 1'
#
loop_
_entity.id
_entity.type
_entity.pdbx_description
1 polymer ?
#
loop_
_entity_poly.entity_id
_entity_poly.type
_entity_poly.pdbx_seq_one_letter_code
_entity_poly.pdbx_strand_id
1 'polypeptide(L)'
;MRKWFFILALTALFFLPIGAGAKTEIKFSSVSVQLWPEFDKPSMLVIYEIALSEDTALPLDLNFRMPADGTLHVIAVGSTPETVSDTGVVYEVDAGSLWTTVSIKSVSQRVIRIEHYDNLEKQGNARHYLYRWPSDYAVDSFAIRFQMPVDASELQTVPALNTSFAGDFGLTYYAEDFGSLPAGQAFTLEVDYQKTTDTLSVSGPNIQPAEDLTNAPGRVTLAKYIPWVLGGLGILLILFGLAGGLVYWQGRVRGPSTEARKHHAPRREANGEQSGAIYCHQCGRRAQPGDVFCRACGTRMRRGEQ
;
A
#
# COMPACT_ATOMS: atom_id res chain seq x y z
N MET A 1 50.54 50.37 -25.21
CA MET A 1 50.18 49.65 -23.96
C MET A 1 48.67 49.57 -23.72
N ARG A 2 47.95 50.66 -23.38
CA ARG A 2 46.50 50.61 -23.01
C ARG A 2 45.58 49.89 -24.02
N LYS A 3 45.81 50.05 -25.34
CA LYS A 3 45.02 49.36 -26.40
C LYS A 3 45.23 47.85 -26.45
N TRP A 4 46.42 47.34 -26.11
CA TRP A 4 46.70 45.90 -26.08
C TRP A 4 46.08 45.21 -24.87
N PHE A 5 46.08 45.88 -23.71
CA PHE A 5 45.34 45.40 -22.53
C PHE A 5 43.84 45.22 -22.80
N PHE A 6 43.23 46.15 -23.55
CA PHE A 6 41.83 46.02 -23.97
C PHE A 6 41.59 44.82 -24.89
N ILE A 7 42.49 44.55 -25.84
CA ILE A 7 42.38 43.39 -26.74
C ILE A 7 42.52 42.09 -25.94
N LEU A 8 43.53 41.98 -25.07
CA LEU A 8 43.77 40.81 -24.21
C LEU A 8 42.59 40.52 -23.28
N ALA A 9 42.02 41.56 -22.66
CA ALA A 9 40.83 41.42 -21.81
C ALA A 9 39.58 40.99 -22.61
N LEU A 10 39.43 41.46 -23.85
CA LEU A 10 38.31 41.07 -24.71
C LEU A 10 38.42 39.61 -25.18
N THR A 11 39.62 39.13 -25.52
CA THR A 11 39.84 37.70 -25.83
C THR A 11 39.65 36.80 -24.61
N ALA A 12 40.07 37.23 -23.41
CA ALA A 12 39.86 36.45 -22.20
C ALA A 12 38.36 36.23 -21.89
N LEU A 13 37.50 37.20 -22.23
CA LEU A 13 36.06 37.08 -22.05
C LEU A 13 35.41 36.03 -22.98
N PHE A 14 36.03 35.72 -24.12
CA PHE A 14 35.57 34.68 -25.06
C PHE A 14 35.97 33.25 -24.62
N PHE A 15 36.86 33.11 -23.64
CA PHE A 15 37.26 31.81 -23.06
C PHE A 15 36.60 31.53 -21.70
N LEU A 16 35.61 32.32 -21.29
CA LEU A 16 34.75 31.94 -20.18
C LEU A 16 34.00 30.66 -20.57
N PRO A 17 34.14 29.54 -19.82
CA PRO A 17 33.39 28.34 -20.11
C PRO A 17 31.91 28.65 -19.91
N ILE A 18 31.16 28.72 -21.02
CA ILE A 18 29.70 28.69 -20.99
C ILE A 18 29.35 27.38 -20.30
N GLY A 19 28.80 27.46 -19.10
CA GLY A 19 28.41 26.30 -18.33
C GLY A 19 27.40 25.50 -19.13
N ALA A 20 27.87 24.41 -19.76
CA ALA A 20 27.00 23.42 -20.35
C ALA A 20 26.18 22.86 -19.19
N GLY A 21 24.90 23.22 -19.12
CA GLY A 21 23.97 22.64 -18.17
C GLY A 21 23.99 21.14 -18.40
N ALA A 22 24.56 20.39 -17.45
CA ALA A 22 24.56 18.94 -17.52
C ALA A 22 23.11 18.50 -17.60
N LYS A 23 22.69 17.98 -18.76
CA LYS A 23 21.45 17.21 -18.84
C LYS A 23 21.70 15.99 -17.97
N THR A 24 21.06 15.93 -16.80
CA THR A 24 21.13 14.74 -15.95
C THR A 24 20.69 13.55 -16.78
N GLU A 25 21.61 12.62 -17.02
CA GLU A 25 21.34 11.44 -17.82
C GLU A 25 20.32 10.57 -17.07
N ILE A 26 19.21 10.23 -17.73
CA ILE A 26 18.19 9.38 -17.14
C ILE A 26 18.77 7.97 -17.01
N LYS A 27 18.80 7.46 -15.79
CA LYS A 27 19.45 6.19 -15.45
C LYS A 27 18.54 5.35 -14.56
N PHE A 28 18.48 4.06 -14.85
CA PHE A 28 17.77 3.10 -14.02
C PHE A 28 18.75 2.42 -13.06
N SER A 29 18.44 2.42 -11.77
CA SER A 29 19.21 1.69 -10.76
C SER A 29 18.98 0.18 -10.85
N SER A 30 17.77 -0.22 -11.27
CA SER A 30 17.50 -1.59 -11.69
C SER A 30 16.40 -1.70 -12.73
N VAL A 31 16.46 -2.77 -13.53
CA VAL A 31 15.37 -3.26 -14.36
C VAL A 31 15.27 -4.76 -14.15
N SER A 32 14.12 -5.22 -13.65
CA SER A 32 13.75 -6.63 -13.56
C SER A 32 12.68 -6.91 -14.60
N VAL A 33 12.99 -7.77 -15.57
CA VAL A 33 12.04 -8.25 -16.57
C VAL A 33 11.48 -9.59 -16.12
N GLN A 34 10.17 -9.69 -15.96
CA GLN A 34 9.50 -10.97 -15.73
C GLN A 34 8.80 -11.44 -17.01
N LEU A 35 9.03 -12.71 -17.38
CA LEU A 35 8.46 -13.38 -18.55
C LEU A 35 7.54 -14.49 -18.06
N TRP A 36 6.23 -14.27 -18.21
CA TRP A 36 5.16 -15.13 -17.72
C TRP A 36 4.38 -15.70 -18.92
N PRO A 37 4.89 -16.75 -19.59
CA PRO A 37 4.17 -17.42 -20.68
C PRO A 37 2.91 -18.09 -20.19
N GLU A 38 1.85 -18.06 -21.01
CA GLU A 38 0.64 -18.86 -20.81
C GLU A 38 0.07 -18.74 -19.38
N PHE A 39 0.15 -17.53 -18.81
CA PHE A 39 -0.23 -17.27 -17.43
C PHE A 39 -1.75 -17.13 -17.29
N ASP A 40 -2.33 -16.05 -17.82
CA ASP A 40 -3.77 -15.76 -17.86
C ASP A 40 -4.32 -15.65 -19.30
N LYS A 41 -3.42 -15.66 -20.30
CA LYS A 41 -3.71 -15.63 -21.75
C LYS A 41 -2.77 -16.58 -22.48
N PRO A 42 -3.13 -17.10 -23.67
CA PRO A 42 -2.30 -18.05 -24.44
C PRO A 42 -1.09 -17.40 -25.15
N SER A 43 -0.53 -16.32 -24.58
CA SER A 43 0.54 -15.46 -25.10
C SER A 43 1.66 -15.32 -24.05
N MET A 44 2.68 -14.50 -24.31
CA MET A 44 3.64 -14.09 -23.29
C MET A 44 3.11 -12.87 -22.53
N LEU A 45 3.11 -12.87 -21.20
CA LEU A 45 2.98 -11.65 -20.39
C LEU A 45 4.39 -11.18 -20.00
N VAL A 46 4.72 -9.95 -20.36
CA VAL A 46 6.01 -9.31 -20.09
C VAL A 46 5.79 -8.18 -19.08
N ILE A 47 6.44 -8.29 -17.92
CA ILE A 47 6.36 -7.33 -16.82
C ILE A 47 7.73 -6.68 -16.66
N TYR A 48 7.83 -5.37 -16.83
CA TYR A 48 9.00 -4.59 -16.45
C TYR A 48 8.79 -3.99 -15.08
N GLU A 49 9.73 -4.21 -14.16
CA GLU A 49 9.83 -3.50 -12.89
C GLU A 49 11.12 -2.67 -12.92
N ILE A 50 10.96 -1.34 -13.00
CA ILE A 50 12.04 -0.40 -13.24
C ILE A 50 12.17 0.52 -12.03
N ALA A 51 13.37 0.62 -11.47
CA ALA A 51 13.70 1.62 -10.47
C ALA A 51 14.58 2.71 -11.09
N LEU A 52 14.19 3.97 -10.91
CA LEU A 52 15.00 5.14 -11.28
C LEU A 52 16.17 5.30 -10.30
N SER A 53 17.34 5.71 -10.79
CA SER A 53 18.45 6.12 -9.92
C SER A 53 18.04 7.31 -9.06
N GLU A 54 18.52 7.37 -7.81
CA GLU A 54 18.26 8.47 -6.89
C GLU A 54 18.77 9.83 -7.40
N ASP A 55 19.82 9.82 -8.22
CA ASP A 55 20.36 11.04 -8.84
C ASP A 55 19.46 11.59 -9.97
N THR A 56 18.46 10.82 -10.42
CA THR A 56 17.54 11.24 -11.47
C THR A 56 16.58 12.33 -10.96
N ALA A 57 16.56 13.48 -11.62
CA ALA A 57 15.69 14.60 -11.24
C ALA A 57 14.22 14.33 -11.64
N LEU A 58 13.27 14.60 -10.73
CA LEU A 58 11.83 14.40 -10.93
C LEU A 58 11.06 15.73 -10.85
N PRO A 59 9.91 15.88 -11.52
CA PRO A 59 9.31 14.93 -12.45
C PRO A 59 10.00 14.91 -13.82
N LEU A 60 9.83 13.82 -14.57
CA LEU A 60 10.39 13.65 -15.92
C LEU A 60 9.45 12.88 -16.85
N ASP A 61 9.73 12.91 -18.15
CA ASP A 61 9.06 12.07 -19.15
C ASP A 61 9.94 10.86 -19.52
N LEU A 62 9.34 9.68 -19.67
CA LEU A 62 10.01 8.44 -20.09
C LEU A 62 9.40 7.87 -21.36
N ASN A 63 10.24 7.32 -22.23
CA ASN A 63 9.81 6.59 -23.41
C ASN A 63 10.24 5.13 -23.29
N PHE A 64 9.28 4.21 -23.39
CA PHE A 64 9.54 2.77 -23.42
C PHE A 64 9.12 2.20 -24.77
N ARG A 65 9.87 1.21 -25.26
CA ARG A 65 9.56 0.54 -26.53
C ARG A 65 9.22 -0.92 -26.27
N MET A 66 8.10 -1.35 -26.83
CA MET A 66 7.61 -2.73 -26.85
C MET A 66 7.37 -3.15 -28.31
N PRO A 67 7.34 -4.46 -28.65
CA PRO A 67 7.06 -4.93 -30.00
C PRO A 67 5.79 -4.31 -30.59
N ALA A 68 5.80 -4.02 -31.90
CA ALA A 68 4.69 -3.32 -32.57
C ALA A 68 3.37 -4.12 -32.57
N ASP A 69 3.48 -5.44 -32.57
CA ASP A 69 2.40 -6.42 -32.49
C ASP A 69 2.01 -6.83 -31.05
N GLY A 70 2.77 -6.37 -30.06
CA GLY A 70 2.42 -6.50 -28.65
C GLY A 70 1.27 -5.58 -28.23
N THR A 71 0.59 -5.92 -27.13
CA THR A 71 -0.52 -5.15 -26.57
C THR A 71 -0.22 -4.67 -25.16
N LEU A 72 -0.13 -3.34 -24.97
CA LEU A 72 0.03 -2.73 -23.65
C LEU A 72 -1.13 -3.13 -22.73
N HIS A 73 -0.82 -3.56 -21.51
CA HIS A 73 -1.81 -3.96 -20.51
C HIS A 73 -1.99 -2.92 -19.40
N VAL A 74 -0.90 -2.61 -18.69
CA VAL A 74 -0.90 -1.72 -17.51
C VAL A 74 0.38 -0.88 -17.51
N ILE A 75 0.26 0.36 -17.03
CA ILE A 75 1.40 1.16 -16.57
C ILE A 75 1.05 1.63 -15.16
N ALA A 76 1.93 1.39 -14.20
CA ALA A 76 1.76 1.79 -12.82
C ALA A 76 3.03 2.46 -12.28
N VAL A 77 2.88 3.41 -11.36
CA VAL A 77 4.02 4.12 -10.74
C VAL A 77 3.88 4.17 -9.22
N GLY A 78 4.99 4.11 -8.49
CA GLY A 78 4.99 4.07 -7.02
C GLY A 78 6.36 4.35 -6.39
N SER A 79 6.38 4.50 -5.07
CA SER A 79 7.65 4.72 -4.35
C SER A 79 8.46 3.41 -4.19
N THR A 80 7.77 2.27 -4.22
CA THR A 80 8.31 0.90 -4.13
C THR A 80 7.53 -0.04 -5.06
N PRO A 81 8.02 -1.25 -5.39
CA PRO A 81 7.31 -2.22 -6.24
C PRO A 81 5.92 -2.64 -5.72
N GLU A 82 5.70 -2.58 -4.41
CA GLU A 82 4.45 -2.95 -3.73
C GLU A 82 3.45 -1.79 -3.66
N THR A 83 3.90 -0.57 -3.95
CA THR A 83 3.09 0.67 -3.87
C THR A 83 2.79 1.27 -5.24
N VAL A 84 3.08 0.56 -6.32
CA VAL A 84 2.74 1.01 -7.69
C VAL A 84 1.23 1.06 -7.90
N SER A 85 0.75 2.12 -8.54
CA SER A 85 -0.63 2.26 -8.98
C SER A 85 -0.72 2.83 -10.39
N ASP A 86 -1.68 2.34 -11.15
CA ASP A 86 -2.10 2.83 -12.47
C ASP A 86 -2.90 4.13 -12.42
N THR A 87 -3.39 4.49 -11.23
CA THR A 87 -4.30 5.61 -11.03
C THR A 87 -3.58 6.95 -11.27
N GLY A 88 -4.03 7.67 -12.29
CA GLY A 88 -3.50 8.99 -12.63
C GLY A 88 -2.21 8.96 -13.45
N VAL A 89 -1.77 7.80 -13.93
CA VAL A 89 -0.64 7.71 -14.88
C VAL A 89 -1.08 8.30 -16.23
N VAL A 90 -0.37 9.34 -16.68
CA VAL A 90 -0.59 9.95 -17.99
C VAL A 90 0.45 9.43 -18.96
N TYR A 91 0.00 8.88 -20.09
CA TYR A 91 0.89 8.37 -21.14
C TYR A 91 0.27 8.54 -22.53
N GLU A 92 1.14 8.54 -23.54
CA GLU A 92 0.79 8.52 -24.96
C GLU A 92 1.37 7.25 -25.60
N VAL A 93 0.70 6.70 -26.61
CA VAL A 93 1.15 5.51 -27.34
C VAL A 93 1.29 5.85 -28.82
N ASP A 94 2.49 5.69 -29.37
CA ASP A 94 2.79 5.87 -30.80
C ASP A 94 3.13 4.51 -31.42
N ALA A 95 2.26 4.05 -32.31
CA ALA A 95 2.36 2.74 -32.95
C ALA A 95 3.25 2.81 -34.20
N GLY A 96 4.53 2.50 -34.03
CA GLY A 96 5.50 2.37 -35.13
C GLY A 96 5.43 1.00 -35.81
N SER A 97 6.15 0.85 -36.93
CA SER A 97 6.16 -0.37 -37.74
C SER A 97 6.98 -1.53 -37.15
N LEU A 98 7.91 -1.25 -36.24
CA LEU A 98 8.77 -2.24 -35.56
C LEU A 98 8.69 -2.16 -34.03
N TRP A 99 8.28 -1.00 -33.51
CA TRP A 99 8.18 -0.72 -32.08
C TRP A 99 6.96 0.16 -31.84
N THR A 100 6.18 -0.20 -30.83
CA THR A 100 5.22 0.72 -30.21
C THR A 100 5.95 1.48 -29.10
N THR A 101 5.91 2.81 -29.16
CA THR A 101 6.57 3.70 -28.18
C THR A 101 5.53 4.22 -27.19
N VAL A 102 5.75 3.94 -25.92
CA VAL A 102 4.91 4.35 -24.78
C VAL A 102 5.61 5.51 -24.07
N SER A 103 5.03 6.71 -24.18
CA SER A 103 5.58 7.96 -23.63
C SER A 103 4.86 8.32 -22.32
N ILE A 104 5.42 7.93 -21.18
CA ILE A 104 4.88 8.24 -19.84
C ILE A 104 5.27 9.67 -19.47
N LYS A 105 4.30 10.49 -19.04
CA LYS A 105 4.48 11.91 -18.77
C LYS A 105 4.57 12.22 -17.29
N SER A 106 5.42 13.18 -16.93
CA SER A 106 5.50 13.75 -15.57
C SER A 106 5.64 12.72 -14.45
N VAL A 107 6.41 11.66 -14.69
CA VAL A 107 6.74 10.62 -13.71
C VAL A 107 7.39 11.28 -12.50
N SER A 108 6.72 11.19 -11.35
CA SER A 108 7.11 11.81 -10.07
C SER A 108 7.45 10.79 -8.97
N GLN A 109 7.52 9.50 -9.35
CA GLN A 109 7.74 8.36 -8.48
C GLN A 109 8.97 7.56 -8.95
N ARG A 110 9.59 6.80 -8.03
CA ARG A 110 10.87 6.11 -8.29
C ARG A 110 10.73 4.76 -8.98
N VAL A 111 9.61 4.07 -8.79
CA VAL A 111 9.36 2.75 -9.37
C VAL A 111 8.27 2.84 -10.42
N ILE A 112 8.51 2.22 -11.57
CA ILE A 112 7.55 2.07 -12.66
C ILE A 112 7.35 0.57 -12.91
N ARG A 113 6.10 0.12 -13.00
CA ARG A 113 5.73 -1.18 -13.57
C ARG A 113 5.08 -0.97 -14.94
N ILE A 114 5.50 -1.74 -15.93
CA ILE A 114 4.88 -1.78 -17.26
C ILE A 114 4.57 -3.23 -17.60
N GLU A 115 3.32 -3.51 -17.93
CA GLU A 115 2.85 -4.84 -18.32
C GLU A 115 2.35 -4.78 -19.75
N HIS A 116 2.79 -5.71 -20.58
CA HIS A 116 2.24 -5.90 -21.92
C HIS A 116 2.22 -7.38 -22.29
N TYR A 117 1.33 -7.73 -23.21
CA TYR A 117 1.32 -9.05 -23.81
C TYR A 117 2.08 -9.04 -25.13
N ASP A 118 2.82 -10.10 -25.38
CA ASP A 118 3.63 -10.29 -26.58
C ASP A 118 3.35 -11.68 -27.19
N ASN A 119 3.67 -11.83 -28.47
CA ASN A 119 3.37 -13.06 -29.21
C ASN A 119 4.31 -14.20 -28.78
N LEU A 120 3.71 -15.36 -28.51
CA LEU A 120 4.41 -16.60 -28.15
C LEU A 120 4.26 -17.58 -29.31
N GLU A 121 5.35 -18.01 -29.92
CA GLU A 121 5.31 -18.96 -31.02
C GLU A 121 4.99 -20.37 -30.51
N LYS A 122 4.08 -21.08 -31.19
CA LYS A 122 3.64 -22.43 -30.82
C LYS A 122 3.74 -23.37 -32.01
N GLN A 123 4.49 -24.46 -31.85
CA GLN A 123 4.65 -25.50 -32.87
C GLN A 123 4.40 -26.89 -32.26
N GLY A 124 3.14 -27.36 -32.31
CA GLY A 124 2.74 -28.57 -31.60
C GLY A 124 2.85 -28.38 -30.08
N ASN A 125 3.76 -29.12 -29.44
CA ASN A 125 4.09 -28.97 -28.02
C ASN A 125 5.22 -27.95 -27.76
N ALA A 126 6.00 -27.61 -28.79
CA ALA A 126 7.10 -26.66 -28.63
C ALA A 126 6.56 -25.22 -28.49
N ARG A 127 7.23 -24.43 -27.65
CA ARG A 127 6.96 -23.03 -27.39
C ARG A 127 8.28 -22.28 -27.53
N HIS A 128 8.28 -21.23 -28.34
CA HIS A 128 9.47 -20.42 -28.63
C HIS A 128 9.16 -18.93 -28.42
N TYR A 129 10.09 -18.20 -27.83
CA TYR A 129 9.98 -16.77 -27.61
C TYR A 129 11.34 -16.08 -27.68
N LEU A 130 11.43 -15.01 -28.47
CA LEU A 130 12.61 -14.16 -28.57
C LEU A 130 12.35 -12.81 -27.89
N TYR A 131 12.73 -12.72 -26.62
CA TYR A 131 12.66 -11.46 -25.89
C TYR A 131 13.74 -10.48 -26.38
N ARG A 132 13.39 -9.19 -26.47
CA ARG A 132 14.34 -8.12 -26.78
C ARG A 132 14.12 -6.87 -25.91
N TRP A 133 15.09 -6.57 -25.06
CA TRP A 133 15.19 -5.29 -24.37
C TRP A 133 15.95 -4.27 -25.24
N PRO A 134 15.36 -3.11 -25.58
CA PRO A 134 16.03 -2.10 -26.41
C PRO A 134 17.12 -1.30 -25.68
N SER A 135 17.08 -1.24 -24.35
CA SER A 135 18.01 -0.49 -23.49
C SER A 135 18.18 0.99 -23.85
N ASP A 136 17.07 1.73 -23.97
CA ASP A 136 17.08 3.16 -24.31
C ASP A 136 17.74 4.06 -23.24
N TYR A 137 17.89 3.54 -22.01
CA TYR A 137 18.53 4.21 -20.87
C TYR A 137 19.58 3.27 -20.26
N ALA A 138 20.58 3.83 -19.58
CA ALA A 138 21.58 3.03 -18.87
C ALA A 138 20.96 2.38 -17.61
N VAL A 139 21.32 1.13 -17.36
CA VAL A 139 20.83 0.31 -16.25
C VAL A 139 22.01 -0.19 -15.40
N ASP A 140 21.95 -0.04 -14.08
CA ASP A 140 23.02 -0.55 -13.18
C ASP A 140 22.92 -2.06 -12.88
N SER A 141 21.71 -2.59 -12.74
CA SER A 141 21.44 -4.04 -12.62
C SER A 141 20.24 -4.42 -13.49
N PHE A 142 20.48 -5.28 -14.47
CA PHE A 142 19.47 -5.81 -15.39
C PHE A 142 19.31 -7.31 -15.15
N ALA A 143 18.13 -7.71 -14.67
CA ALA A 143 17.81 -9.09 -14.37
C ALA A 143 16.61 -9.58 -15.19
N ILE A 144 16.62 -10.88 -15.52
CA ILE A 144 15.44 -11.54 -16.10
C ILE A 144 14.97 -12.66 -15.16
N ARG A 145 13.65 -12.81 -15.06
CA ARG A 145 12.96 -13.90 -14.37
C ARG A 145 11.96 -14.54 -15.34
N PHE A 146 12.14 -15.81 -15.66
CA PHE A 146 11.19 -16.61 -16.42
C PHE A 146 10.36 -17.47 -15.46
N GLN A 147 9.05 -17.30 -15.47
CA GLN A 147 8.12 -18.17 -14.73
C GLN A 147 7.79 -19.38 -15.61
N MET A 148 8.19 -20.57 -15.16
CA MET A 148 7.86 -21.81 -15.87
C MET A 148 6.35 -22.10 -15.72
N PRO A 149 5.59 -22.21 -16.83
CA PRO A 149 4.15 -22.40 -16.75
C PRO A 149 3.79 -23.82 -16.32
N VAL A 150 2.54 -24.01 -15.89
CA VAL A 150 2.01 -25.35 -15.56
C VAL A 150 2.14 -26.31 -16.75
N ASP A 151 2.33 -27.60 -16.46
CA ASP A 151 2.50 -28.68 -17.45
C ASP A 151 3.66 -28.51 -18.45
N ALA A 152 4.61 -27.60 -18.19
CA ALA A 152 5.80 -27.42 -19.02
C ALA A 152 6.98 -28.32 -18.61
N SER A 153 7.89 -28.54 -19.55
CA SER A 153 9.16 -29.24 -19.35
C SER A 153 10.25 -28.70 -20.28
N GLU A 154 11.49 -29.16 -20.10
CA GLU A 154 12.60 -28.94 -21.06
C GLU A 154 12.91 -27.47 -21.38
N LEU A 155 12.85 -26.59 -20.38
CA LEU A 155 13.25 -25.18 -20.54
C LEU A 155 14.72 -25.06 -20.98
N GLN A 156 14.94 -24.33 -22.06
CA GLN A 156 16.24 -23.88 -22.55
C GLN A 156 16.21 -22.36 -22.72
N THR A 157 17.32 -21.71 -22.40
CA THR A 157 17.46 -20.24 -22.48
C THR A 157 18.84 -19.86 -22.98
N VAL A 158 18.91 -18.86 -23.86
CA VAL A 158 20.17 -18.30 -24.37
C VAL A 158 20.11 -16.76 -24.31
N PRO A 159 20.89 -16.10 -23.43
CA PRO A 159 21.79 -16.67 -22.42
C PRO A 159 21.05 -17.49 -21.34
N ALA A 160 21.76 -18.41 -20.68
CA ALA A 160 21.17 -19.31 -19.70
C ALA A 160 20.76 -18.60 -18.40
N LEU A 161 19.56 -18.93 -17.90
CA LEU A 161 19.07 -18.50 -16.59
C LEU A 161 19.45 -19.55 -15.52
N ASN A 162 20.55 -19.32 -14.77
CA ASN A 162 21.18 -20.39 -14.00
C ASN A 162 20.56 -20.62 -12.60
N THR A 163 19.76 -19.69 -12.09
CA THR A 163 19.17 -19.78 -10.74
C THR A 163 17.71 -20.21 -10.79
N SER A 164 17.38 -21.40 -10.29
CA SER A 164 15.99 -21.88 -10.16
C SER A 164 15.46 -21.79 -8.72
N PHE A 165 14.24 -21.31 -8.52
CA PHE A 165 13.58 -21.24 -7.20
C PHE A 165 12.06 -21.38 -7.29
N ALA A 166 11.40 -21.73 -6.18
CA ALA A 166 9.95 -21.65 -6.08
C ALA A 166 9.53 -20.19 -5.87
N GLY A 167 8.61 -19.69 -6.71
CA GLY A 167 8.09 -18.32 -6.63
C GLY A 167 6.58 -18.30 -6.39
N ASP A 168 5.94 -17.23 -6.84
CA ASP A 168 4.51 -17.02 -6.67
C ASP A 168 3.68 -18.08 -7.40
N PHE A 169 2.41 -18.21 -6.99
CA PHE A 169 1.45 -19.19 -7.52
C PHE A 169 1.88 -20.68 -7.40
N GLY A 170 2.95 -20.96 -6.66
CA GLY A 170 3.53 -22.30 -6.53
C GLY A 170 4.34 -22.75 -7.76
N LEU A 171 4.71 -21.81 -8.63
CA LEU A 171 5.42 -22.08 -9.88
C LEU A 171 6.94 -22.01 -9.69
N THR A 172 7.68 -22.66 -10.59
CA THR A 172 9.15 -22.60 -10.59
C THR A 172 9.60 -21.42 -11.46
N TYR A 173 10.48 -20.60 -10.92
CA TYR A 173 11.08 -19.46 -11.59
C TYR A 173 12.54 -19.76 -11.89
N TYR A 174 13.02 -19.29 -13.04
CA TYR A 174 14.41 -19.30 -13.45
C TYR A 174 14.89 -17.86 -13.63
N ALA A 175 16.07 -17.52 -13.14
CA ALA A 175 16.56 -16.15 -13.17
C ALA A 175 18.07 -16.03 -13.34
N GLU A 176 18.48 -14.85 -13.80
CA GLU A 176 19.87 -14.40 -13.87
C GLU A 176 19.93 -12.87 -13.70
N ASP A 177 21.01 -12.37 -13.09
CA ASP A 177 21.37 -10.94 -13.09
C ASP A 177 22.53 -10.74 -14.08
N PHE A 178 22.27 -10.02 -15.17
CA PHE A 178 23.25 -9.75 -16.22
C PHE A 178 24.11 -8.50 -15.91
N GLY A 179 23.92 -7.87 -14.74
CA GLY A 179 24.64 -6.69 -14.31
C GLY A 179 24.24 -5.44 -15.07
N SER A 180 25.20 -4.52 -15.24
CA SER A 180 24.93 -3.22 -15.86
C SER A 180 24.79 -3.31 -17.39
N LEU A 181 23.75 -2.68 -17.95
CA LEU A 181 23.59 -2.50 -19.40
C LEU A 181 23.74 -1.01 -19.78
N PRO A 182 24.67 -0.66 -20.69
CA PRO A 182 24.76 0.69 -21.24
C PRO A 182 23.49 1.11 -22.02
N ALA A 183 23.26 2.42 -22.09
CA ALA A 183 22.26 2.98 -23.00
C ALA A 183 22.62 2.65 -24.46
N GLY A 184 21.61 2.28 -25.25
CA GLY A 184 21.73 1.85 -26.65
C GLY A 184 22.21 0.40 -26.84
N GLN A 185 22.65 -0.30 -25.80
CA GLN A 185 23.06 -1.71 -25.89
C GLN A 185 21.85 -2.63 -25.68
N ALA A 186 21.20 -3.02 -26.78
CA ALA A 186 20.09 -3.97 -26.72
C ALA A 186 20.53 -5.33 -26.14
N PHE A 187 19.63 -5.96 -25.39
CA PHE A 187 19.78 -7.30 -24.83
C PHE A 187 18.71 -8.22 -25.42
N THR A 188 19.03 -9.50 -25.64
CA THR A 188 18.11 -10.52 -26.16
C THR A 188 18.17 -11.79 -25.34
N LEU A 189 17.01 -12.42 -25.14
CA LEU A 189 16.90 -13.75 -24.55
C LEU A 189 16.04 -14.63 -25.47
N GLU A 190 16.63 -15.70 -25.98
CA GLU A 190 15.93 -16.79 -26.63
C GLU A 190 15.43 -17.76 -25.56
N VAL A 191 14.17 -18.19 -25.66
CA VAL A 191 13.51 -19.08 -24.71
C VAL A 191 12.74 -20.17 -25.46
N ASP A 192 13.07 -21.42 -25.14
CA ASP A 192 12.39 -22.60 -25.67
C ASP A 192 11.91 -23.49 -24.52
N TYR A 193 10.69 -24.03 -24.63
CA TYR A 193 10.20 -25.06 -23.72
C TYR A 193 9.16 -25.96 -24.38
N GLN A 194 8.90 -27.11 -23.78
CA GLN A 194 7.83 -28.02 -24.19
C GLN A 194 6.63 -27.86 -23.27
N LYS A 195 5.41 -27.86 -23.81
CA LYS A 195 4.16 -27.89 -23.03
C LYS A 195 3.07 -28.62 -23.82
N THR A 196 2.50 -29.64 -23.20
CA THR A 196 1.58 -30.60 -23.86
C THR A 196 0.10 -30.22 -23.75
N THR A 197 -0.22 -29.17 -22.98
CA THR A 197 -1.57 -28.70 -22.71
C THR A 197 -1.71 -27.22 -23.07
N ASP A 198 -2.92 -26.76 -23.39
CA ASP A 198 -3.23 -25.31 -23.48
C ASP A 198 -3.73 -24.74 -22.14
N THR A 199 -3.54 -25.47 -21.03
CA THR A 199 -3.86 -25.01 -19.67
C THR A 199 -3.11 -23.71 -19.36
N LEU A 200 -3.82 -22.72 -18.83
CA LEU A 200 -3.23 -21.46 -18.37
C LEU A 200 -2.84 -21.59 -16.88
N SER A 201 -1.70 -21.04 -16.52
CA SER A 201 -1.13 -21.18 -15.17
C SER A 201 -2.02 -20.59 -14.08
N VAL A 202 -2.83 -19.57 -14.41
CA VAL A 202 -4.01 -19.17 -13.64
C VAL A 202 -5.27 -19.31 -14.51
N SER A 203 -6.18 -20.19 -14.08
CA SER A 203 -7.42 -20.52 -14.79
C SER A 203 -8.63 -20.33 -13.86
N GLY A 204 -9.17 -19.11 -13.81
CA GLY A 204 -10.34 -18.74 -13.00
C GLY A 204 -10.13 -17.51 -12.12
N PRO A 205 -11.15 -17.06 -11.36
CA PRO A 205 -10.98 -15.96 -10.43
C PRO A 205 -9.97 -16.33 -9.34
N ASN A 206 -8.95 -15.49 -9.17
CA ASN A 206 -7.90 -15.66 -8.16
C ASN A 206 -8.49 -15.51 -6.75
N ILE A 207 -8.94 -16.63 -6.16
CA ILE A 207 -9.30 -16.69 -4.75
C ILE A 207 -7.98 -16.81 -3.97
N GLN A 208 -7.32 -15.68 -3.74
CA GLN A 208 -6.31 -15.60 -2.70
C GLN A 208 -6.94 -16.12 -1.39
N PRO A 209 -6.31 -17.06 -0.67
CA PRO A 209 -6.71 -17.38 0.69
C PRO A 209 -6.74 -16.07 1.47
N ALA A 210 -7.87 -15.76 2.11
CA ALA A 210 -7.95 -14.54 2.91
C ALA A 210 -6.83 -14.57 3.94
N GLU A 211 -5.96 -13.54 3.92
CA GLU A 211 -4.92 -13.40 4.94
C GLU A 211 -5.57 -13.51 6.31
N ASP A 212 -4.95 -14.29 7.19
CA ASP A 212 -5.52 -14.61 8.48
C ASP A 212 -5.76 -13.29 9.25
N LEU A 213 -7.04 -12.97 9.51
CA LEU A 213 -7.49 -11.64 9.97
C LEU A 213 -7.06 -11.32 11.41
N THR A 214 -6.10 -12.07 11.95
CA THR A 214 -5.43 -11.90 13.23
C THR A 214 -4.57 -10.63 13.26
N ASN A 215 -3.99 -10.21 12.13
CA ASN A 215 -3.03 -9.09 12.05
C ASN A 215 -3.47 -7.87 11.22
N ALA A 216 -4.77 -7.73 10.92
CA ALA A 216 -5.28 -6.57 10.17
C ALA A 216 -5.05 -5.23 10.92
N PRO A 217 -4.39 -4.23 10.31
CA PRO A 217 -4.15 -2.93 10.95
C PRO A 217 -5.48 -2.21 11.24
N GLY A 218 -5.69 -1.84 12.50
CA GLY A 218 -6.93 -1.21 12.99
C GLY A 218 -7.74 -2.09 13.95
N ARG A 219 -7.47 -3.41 14.06
CA ARG A 219 -8.07 -4.25 15.11
C ARG A 219 -7.44 -4.00 16.48
N VAL A 220 -8.11 -3.21 17.32
CA VAL A 220 -7.79 -3.12 18.75
C VAL A 220 -8.25 -4.41 19.47
N THR A 221 -7.31 -5.33 19.70
CA THR A 221 -7.58 -6.53 20.50
C THR A 221 -7.81 -6.12 21.96
N LEU A 222 -9.06 -6.21 22.44
CA LEU A 222 -9.44 -5.81 23.80
C LEU A 222 -8.59 -6.52 24.86
N ALA A 223 -8.18 -7.77 24.59
CA ALA A 223 -7.24 -8.54 25.40
C ALA A 223 -5.91 -7.83 25.73
N LYS A 224 -5.38 -6.99 24.83
CA LYS A 224 -4.16 -6.19 25.06
C LYS A 224 -4.34 -5.14 26.16
N TYR A 225 -5.58 -4.66 26.35
CA TYR A 225 -5.91 -3.60 27.29
C TYR A 225 -6.52 -4.11 28.61
N ILE A 226 -7.02 -5.36 28.65
CA ILE A 226 -7.55 -5.99 29.87
C ILE A 226 -6.60 -5.85 31.08
N PRO A 227 -5.28 -6.12 30.99
CA PRO A 227 -4.39 -5.97 32.14
C PRO A 227 -4.31 -4.54 32.69
N TRP A 228 -4.36 -3.54 31.80
CA TRP A 228 -4.30 -2.13 32.16
C TRP A 228 -5.62 -1.62 32.75
N VAL A 229 -6.76 -2.07 32.20
CA VAL A 229 -8.09 -1.75 32.73
C VAL A 229 -8.29 -2.38 34.11
N LEU A 230 -7.92 -3.66 34.29
CA LEU A 230 -8.00 -4.34 35.58
C LEU A 230 -7.01 -3.76 36.60
N GLY A 231 -5.78 -3.44 36.18
CA GLY A 231 -4.79 -2.77 37.04
C GLY A 231 -5.24 -1.39 37.50
N GLY A 232 -5.73 -0.56 36.57
CA GLY A 232 -6.27 0.77 36.87
C GLY A 232 -7.50 0.71 37.78
N LEU A 233 -8.44 -0.21 37.52
CA LEU A 233 -9.60 -0.44 38.39
C LEU A 233 -9.18 -0.93 39.78
N GLY A 234 -8.20 -1.83 39.87
CA GLY A 234 -7.64 -2.31 41.13
C GLY A 234 -7.01 -1.19 41.96
N ILE A 235 -6.18 -0.34 41.35
CA ILE A 235 -5.60 0.85 42.01
C ILE A 235 -6.71 1.79 42.49
N LEU A 236 -7.72 2.06 41.65
CA LEU A 236 -8.82 2.94 42.00
C LEU A 236 -9.64 2.40 43.19
N LEU A 237 -9.92 1.09 43.22
CA LEU A 237 -10.59 0.43 44.35
C LEU A 237 -9.75 0.46 45.63
N ILE A 238 -8.42 0.29 45.54
CA ILE A 238 -7.51 0.42 46.70
C ILE A 238 -7.54 1.85 47.23
N LEU A 239 -7.45 2.87 46.36
CA LEU A 239 -7.49 4.28 46.78
C LEU A 239 -8.84 4.65 47.41
N PHE A 240 -9.97 4.21 46.83
CA PHE A 240 -11.29 4.39 47.43
C PHE A 240 -11.44 3.64 48.76
N GLY A 241 -10.89 2.43 48.87
CA GLY A 241 -10.89 1.64 50.11
C GLY A 241 -10.07 2.30 51.22
N LEU A 242 -8.89 2.83 50.89
CA LEU A 242 -8.05 3.58 51.84
C LEU A 242 -8.69 4.91 52.26
N ALA A 243 -9.25 5.66 51.32
CA ALA A 243 -9.96 6.91 51.62
C ALA A 243 -11.21 6.66 52.48
N GLY A 244 -12.03 5.67 52.12
CA GLY A 244 -13.20 5.26 52.90
C GLY A 244 -12.82 4.72 54.28
N GLY A 245 -11.74 3.93 54.37
CA GLY A 245 -11.20 3.44 55.64
C GLY A 245 -10.69 4.56 56.54
N LEU A 246 -10.00 5.56 55.99
CA LEU A 246 -9.56 6.76 56.72
C LEU A 246 -10.75 7.57 57.25
N VAL A 247 -11.76 7.84 56.41
CA VAL A 247 -12.98 8.55 56.82
C VAL A 247 -13.74 7.78 57.92
N TYR A 248 -13.88 6.46 57.77
CA TYR A 248 -14.54 5.60 58.75
C TYR A 248 -13.79 5.53 60.08
N TRP A 249 -12.45 5.46 60.04
CA TRP A 249 -11.60 5.44 61.24
C TRP A 249 -11.63 6.79 61.96
N GLN A 250 -11.52 7.91 61.24
CA GLN A 250 -11.69 9.25 61.80
C GLN A 250 -13.09 9.45 62.41
N GLY A 251 -14.13 8.85 61.81
CA GLY A 251 -15.49 8.82 62.35
C GLY A 251 -15.65 8.03 63.64
N ARG A 252 -14.74 7.10 63.97
CA ARG A 252 -14.74 6.33 65.24
C ARG A 252 -13.88 6.96 66.35
N VAL A 253 -13.01 7.92 66.04
CA VAL A 253 -12.13 8.58 67.03
C VAL A 253 -12.82 9.77 67.73
N ARG A 254 -14.03 10.15 67.30
CA ARG A 254 -14.88 11.14 68.00
C ARG A 254 -16.04 10.49 68.75
N GLY A 255 -15.73 9.99 69.95
CA GLY A 255 -16.73 9.80 71.00
C GLY A 255 -17.36 11.15 71.43
N PRO A 256 -18.54 11.15 72.09
CA PRO A 256 -19.35 12.34 72.24
C PRO A 256 -18.95 13.24 73.42
N SER A 257 -18.77 14.53 73.15
CA SER A 257 -18.80 15.63 74.14
C SER A 257 -19.48 16.85 73.49
N THR A 258 -20.77 17.08 73.78
CA THR A 258 -21.27 18.03 74.79
C THR A 258 -20.91 19.50 74.53
N GLU A 259 -21.97 20.31 74.35
CA GLU A 259 -22.00 21.78 74.50
C GLU A 259 -21.23 22.64 73.48
N ALA A 260 -21.64 23.87 73.16
CA ALA A 260 -22.95 24.55 73.28
C ALA A 260 -22.92 25.89 72.52
N ARG A 261 -24.10 26.44 72.15
CA ARG A 261 -24.36 27.87 71.78
C ARG A 261 -23.67 28.32 70.45
N LYS A 262 -24.10 29.33 69.67
CA LYS A 262 -25.25 30.27 69.53
C LYS A 262 -25.11 30.90 68.10
N HIS A 263 -26.01 31.63 67.43
CA HIS A 263 -27.37 32.16 67.66
C HIS A 263 -27.96 32.56 66.27
N HIS A 264 -29.22 32.22 65.95
CA HIS A 264 -30.12 32.91 64.96
C HIS A 264 -29.70 32.99 63.46
N ALA A 265 -30.59 33.08 62.45
CA ALA A 265 -32.03 32.79 62.24
C ALA A 265 -32.33 32.88 60.69
N PRO A 266 -33.57 32.83 60.17
CA PRO A 266 -34.35 31.61 60.04
C PRO A 266 -34.94 31.33 58.62
N ARG A 267 -35.27 30.05 58.39
CA ARG A 267 -36.49 29.52 57.73
C ARG A 267 -36.99 30.15 56.40
N ARG A 268 -36.91 29.35 55.33
CA ARG A 268 -38.07 29.11 54.45
C ARG A 268 -38.18 27.62 54.13
N GLU A 269 -39.32 27.03 54.45
CA GLU A 269 -39.63 25.64 54.10
C GLU A 269 -39.98 25.52 52.61
N ALA A 270 -39.51 24.45 51.98
CA ALA A 270 -40.15 23.87 50.81
C ALA A 270 -40.57 22.45 51.21
N ASN A 271 -41.89 22.22 51.21
CA ASN A 271 -42.51 20.98 51.65
C ASN A 271 -42.61 19.97 50.49
N GLY A 272 -42.71 18.68 50.82
CA GLY A 272 -43.10 17.62 49.90
C GLY A 272 -42.01 17.12 48.93
N GLU A 273 -42.15 15.93 48.34
CA GLU A 273 -43.08 14.84 48.68
C GLU A 273 -42.58 13.52 48.08
N GLN A 274 -42.88 12.38 48.71
CA GLN A 274 -42.46 11.06 48.24
C GLN A 274 -43.31 10.61 47.03
N SER A 275 -43.01 11.13 45.84
CA SER A 275 -43.61 10.61 44.59
C SER A 275 -43.06 9.23 44.26
N GLY A 276 -43.91 8.20 44.46
CA GLY A 276 -43.62 6.81 44.12
C GLY A 276 -43.26 6.62 42.64
N ALA A 277 -42.37 5.68 42.36
CA ALA A 277 -41.93 5.39 41.00
C ALA A 277 -43.04 4.71 40.18
N ILE A 278 -43.54 5.39 39.14
CA ILE A 278 -44.48 4.83 38.16
C ILE A 278 -43.68 4.06 37.10
N TYR A 279 -44.18 2.90 36.66
CA TYR A 279 -43.55 2.05 35.64
C TYR A 279 -44.50 1.77 34.46
N CYS A 280 -43.94 1.55 33.27
CA CYS A 280 -44.71 1.22 32.09
C CYS A 280 -45.18 -0.24 32.12
N HIS A 281 -46.49 -0.43 31.99
CA HIS A 281 -47.12 -1.75 31.98
C HIS A 281 -46.78 -2.66 30.78
N GLN A 282 -46.17 -2.13 29.71
CA GLN A 282 -45.72 -2.93 28.55
C GLN A 282 -44.22 -3.25 28.58
N CYS A 283 -43.36 -2.27 28.89
CA CYS A 283 -41.90 -2.46 28.81
C CYS A 283 -41.16 -2.42 30.16
N GLY A 284 -41.87 -2.30 31.28
CA GLY A 284 -41.30 -2.30 32.63
C GLY A 284 -40.42 -1.10 33.00
N ARG A 285 -40.10 -0.19 32.07
CA ARG A 285 -39.26 1.00 32.36
C ARG A 285 -40.01 2.04 33.22
N ARG A 286 -39.26 2.70 34.10
CA ARG A 286 -39.75 3.80 34.94
C ARG A 286 -40.17 4.99 34.08
N ALA A 287 -41.36 5.52 34.33
CA ALA A 287 -41.87 6.77 33.76
C ALA A 287 -41.66 7.92 34.75
N GLN A 288 -41.64 9.16 34.25
CA GLN A 288 -41.66 10.33 35.14
C GLN A 288 -43.11 10.76 35.45
N PRO A 289 -43.36 11.37 36.63
CA PRO A 289 -44.66 11.96 36.94
C PRO A 289 -45.09 12.92 35.82
N GLY A 290 -46.28 12.68 35.25
CA GLY A 290 -46.83 13.49 34.15
C GLY A 290 -46.71 12.87 32.75
N ASP A 291 -45.88 11.86 32.51
CA ASP A 291 -45.78 11.22 31.18
C ASP A 291 -47.13 10.64 30.72
N VAL A 292 -47.61 11.03 29.53
CA VAL A 292 -48.84 10.47 28.91
C VAL A 292 -48.55 9.22 28.09
N PHE A 293 -47.36 9.14 27.50
CA PHE A 293 -46.86 8.02 26.70
C PHE A 293 -45.48 7.61 27.23
N CYS A 294 -45.17 6.32 27.18
CA CYS A 294 -43.85 5.83 27.58
C CYS A 294 -42.80 6.28 26.57
N ARG A 295 -41.80 7.04 27.03
CA ARG A 295 -40.69 7.54 26.19
C ARG A 295 -39.82 6.45 25.55
N ALA A 296 -39.91 5.21 26.03
CA ALA A 296 -39.10 4.09 25.54
C ALA A 296 -39.82 3.19 24.50
N CYS A 297 -41.16 3.11 24.53
CA CYS A 297 -41.92 2.21 23.64
C CYS A 297 -43.19 2.84 23.02
N GLY A 298 -43.45 4.14 23.27
CA GLY A 298 -44.60 4.86 22.71
C GLY A 298 -45.96 4.50 23.31
N THR A 299 -46.11 3.43 24.09
CA THR A 299 -47.40 3.03 24.67
C THR A 299 -47.99 4.11 25.59
N ARG A 300 -49.28 4.43 25.42
CA ARG A 300 -50.02 5.31 26.33
C ARG A 300 -50.04 4.75 27.75
N MET A 301 -49.67 5.56 28.72
CA MET A 301 -49.69 5.18 30.13
C MET A 301 -51.14 5.14 30.64
N ARG A 302 -51.51 4.04 31.30
CA ARG A 302 -52.77 3.96 32.04
C ARG A 302 -52.63 4.81 33.30
N ARG A 303 -53.13 6.04 33.27
CA ARG A 303 -53.37 6.81 34.50
C ARG A 303 -54.57 6.18 35.18
N GLY A 304 -54.44 5.80 36.46
CA GLY A 304 -55.59 5.55 37.29
C GLY A 304 -56.27 6.88 37.57
N GLU A 305 -57.57 6.97 37.34
CA GLU A 305 -58.37 8.11 37.76
C GLU A 305 -58.60 8.01 39.28
N GLN A 306 -58.15 9.04 40.00
CA GLN A 306 -58.51 9.40 41.37
C GLN A 306 -58.60 10.94 41.41
#